data_AF-A0A242NWE4-F1
#
_entry.id   AF-A0A242NWE4-F1
#
_cell.length_a   1.000
_cell.length_b   1.000
_cell.length_c   1.000
_cell.angle_alpha   90.00
_cell.angle_beta   90.00
_cell.angle_gamma   90.00
#
_symmetry.space_group_name_H-M   'P 1'
#
loop_
_entity.id
_entity.type
_entity.pdbx_description
1 polymer ?
#
loop_
_entity_poly.entity_id
_entity_poly.type
_entity_poly.pdbx_seq_one_letter_code
_entity_poly.pdbx_strand_id
1 'polypeptide(L)'
;MNKIITFIFIIFLNFTLTGCGEKNTITFDFAKMKVELSDFDSNIDLPRNIENLSYSGLLYRVLENCDKNDNEQIKKEMMSGKDYTTSVCSDGIIYRFINVSKYHQ
;
A
#
# COMPACT_ATOMS: atom_id res chain seq x y z
N MET A 1 -45.39 -0.06 41.72
CA MET A 1 -44.39 -1.16 41.60
C MET A 1 -43.54 -0.88 40.38
N ASN A 2 -42.28 -0.51 40.61
CA ASN A 2 -41.26 -0.28 39.58
C ASN A 2 -40.88 -1.60 38.91
N LYS A 3 -40.95 -1.68 37.58
CA LYS A 3 -40.19 -2.66 36.80
C LYS A 3 -39.68 -1.99 35.53
N ILE A 4 -38.45 -1.50 35.63
CA ILE A 4 -37.59 -1.14 34.49
C ILE A 4 -37.27 -2.47 33.79
N ILE A 5 -37.70 -2.63 32.53
CA ILE A 5 -37.27 -3.74 31.70
C ILE A 5 -36.17 -3.20 30.79
N THR A 6 -34.95 -3.52 31.20
CA THR A 6 -33.70 -3.08 30.59
C THR A 6 -33.57 -3.60 29.15
N PHE A 7 -33.35 -2.65 28.24
CA PHE A 7 -32.91 -2.85 26.86
C PHE A 7 -31.57 -3.57 26.84
N ILE A 8 -31.49 -4.73 26.18
CA ILE A 8 -30.22 -5.39 25.83
C ILE A 8 -30.21 -5.54 24.31
N PHE A 9 -29.79 -4.47 23.64
CA PHE A 9 -29.52 -4.43 22.21
C PHE A 9 -28.08 -4.92 22.01
N ILE A 10 -27.89 -6.24 21.93
CA ILE A 10 -26.58 -6.82 21.59
C ILE A 10 -26.42 -6.68 20.08
N ILE A 11 -25.90 -5.53 19.65
CA ILE A 11 -25.35 -5.41 18.31
C ILE A 11 -24.02 -6.16 18.36
N PHE A 12 -24.01 -7.39 17.86
CA PHE A 12 -22.79 -7.99 17.32
C PHE A 12 -22.42 -7.20 16.06
N LEU A 13 -21.86 -6.00 16.27
CA LEU A 13 -21.07 -5.31 15.28
C LEU A 13 -19.80 -6.14 15.17
N ASN A 14 -19.87 -7.19 14.35
CA ASN A 14 -18.71 -7.65 13.60
C ASN A 14 -18.32 -6.48 12.68
N PHE A 15 -17.70 -5.47 13.28
CA PHE A 15 -16.89 -4.49 12.59
C PHE A 15 -15.72 -5.30 12.05
N THR A 16 -15.92 -5.95 10.90
CA THR A 16 -14.80 -6.17 10.01
C THR A 16 -14.37 -4.76 9.63
N LEU A 17 -13.45 -4.21 10.41
CA LEU A 17 -12.46 -3.26 9.92
C LEU A 17 -11.71 -4.01 8.80
N THR A 18 -12.36 -4.24 7.65
CA THR A 18 -11.65 -4.14 6.40
C THR A 18 -11.23 -2.68 6.40
N GLY A 19 -10.02 -2.41 6.88
CA GLY A 19 -9.46 -1.08 6.76
C GLY A 19 -9.72 -0.61 5.33
N CYS A 20 -10.01 0.67 5.14
CA CYS A 20 -9.87 1.28 3.82
C CYS A 20 -8.37 1.27 3.45
N GLY A 21 -7.79 0.07 3.37
CA GLY A 21 -6.49 -0.20 2.83
C GLY A 21 -6.62 -0.02 1.33
N GLU A 22 -5.70 0.72 0.75
CA GLU A 22 -5.57 0.77 -0.69
C GLU A 22 -5.38 -0.67 -1.18
N LYS A 23 -6.38 -1.17 -1.89
CA LYS A 23 -6.29 -2.44 -2.60
C LYS A 23 -5.24 -2.32 -3.70
N ASN A 24 -4.79 -3.46 -4.21
CA ASN A 24 -3.92 -3.55 -5.38
C ASN A 24 -2.58 -2.83 -5.19
N THR A 25 -2.10 -2.75 -3.95
CA THR A 25 -0.91 -1.96 -3.60
C THR A 25 0.31 -2.85 -3.36
N ILE A 26 1.39 -2.56 -4.09
CA ILE A 26 2.72 -3.13 -3.89
C ILE A 26 3.58 -2.10 -3.19
N THR A 27 3.96 -2.37 -1.94
CA THR A 27 4.78 -1.45 -1.13
C THR A 27 6.21 -1.96 -1.01
N PHE A 28 7.22 -1.12 -1.27
CA PHE A 28 8.59 -1.41 -0.89
C PHE A 28 8.95 -0.74 0.44
N ASP A 29 9.34 -1.54 1.43
CA ASP A 29 9.79 -1.10 2.75
C ASP A 29 11.33 -1.13 2.80
N PHE A 30 11.97 0.05 2.88
CA PHE A 30 13.43 0.16 2.93
C PHE A 30 14.04 -0.30 4.26
N ALA A 31 13.31 -0.22 5.37
CA ALA A 31 13.82 -0.71 6.65
C ALA A 31 13.88 -2.24 6.67
N LYS A 32 12.93 -2.89 6.01
CA LYS A 32 12.86 -4.36 5.93
C LYS A 32 13.51 -4.93 4.67
N MET A 33 13.89 -4.06 3.72
CA MET A 33 14.44 -4.43 2.41
C MET A 33 13.59 -5.46 1.66
N LYS A 34 12.25 -5.30 1.70
CA LYS A 34 11.31 -6.25 1.11
C LYS A 34 10.06 -5.58 0.54
N VAL A 35 9.36 -6.32 -0.30
CA VAL A 35 8.05 -5.95 -0.83
C VAL A 35 6.95 -6.46 0.12
N GLU A 36 5.93 -5.63 0.34
CA GLU A 36 4.71 -5.95 1.06
C GLU A 36 3.50 -5.75 0.12
N LEU A 37 2.61 -6.73 0.10
CA LEU A 37 1.40 -6.72 -0.74
C LEU A 37 0.19 -6.38 0.12
N SER A 38 -0.68 -5.50 -0.38
CA SER A 38 -1.99 -5.21 0.21
C SER A 38 -3.09 -5.74 -0.70
N ASP A 39 -4.12 -6.35 -0.13
CA ASP A 39 -5.26 -7.03 -0.78
C ASP A 39 -5.42 -6.75 -2.28
N PHE A 40 -5.28 -7.80 -3.10
CA PHE A 40 -5.42 -7.73 -4.56
C PHE A 40 -6.77 -8.24 -5.02
N ASP A 41 -7.38 -7.51 -5.95
CA ASP A 41 -8.57 -7.98 -6.65
C ASP A 41 -8.20 -9.18 -7.52
N SER A 42 -9.10 -10.16 -7.63
CA SER A 42 -8.84 -11.45 -8.30
C SER A 42 -8.57 -11.35 -9.80
N ASN A 43 -8.82 -10.19 -10.40
CA ASN A 43 -8.60 -9.88 -11.80
C ASN A 43 -7.26 -9.19 -12.07
N ILE A 44 -6.49 -8.84 -11.05
CA ILE A 44 -5.14 -8.30 -11.22
C ILE A 44 -4.15 -9.46 -11.34
N ASP A 45 -3.45 -9.50 -12.46
CA ASP A 45 -2.34 -10.43 -12.67
C ASP A 45 -1.08 -9.87 -11.99
N LEU A 46 -0.77 -10.43 -10.83
CA LEU A 46 0.44 -10.08 -10.09
C LEU A 46 1.67 -10.70 -10.78
N PRO A 47 2.73 -9.93 -11.00
CA PRO A 47 3.95 -10.47 -11.55
C PRO A 47 4.52 -11.60 -10.68
N ARG A 48 4.98 -12.68 -11.32
CA ARG A 48 5.62 -13.79 -10.60
C ARG A 48 6.81 -13.27 -9.78
N ASN A 49 6.91 -13.76 -8.54
CA ASN A 49 7.98 -13.42 -7.60
C ASN A 49 8.04 -11.93 -7.20
N ILE A 50 6.93 -11.19 -7.30
CA ILE A 50 6.88 -9.77 -6.91
C ILE A 50 7.40 -9.52 -5.48
N GLU A 51 7.12 -10.42 -4.54
CA GLU A 51 7.55 -10.32 -3.13
C GLU A 51 9.08 -10.38 -2.95
N ASN A 52 9.78 -11.02 -3.90
CA ASN A 52 11.22 -11.20 -3.90
C ASN A 52 11.95 -10.12 -4.73
N LEU A 53 11.23 -9.13 -5.25
CA LEU A 53 11.86 -8.07 -6.02
C LEU A 53 12.68 -7.15 -5.11
N SER A 54 13.89 -6.84 -5.58
CA SER A 54 14.67 -5.75 -5.03
C SER A 54 14.00 -4.41 -5.30
N TYR A 55 14.45 -3.37 -4.59
CA TYR A 55 14.10 -1.98 -4.89
C TYR A 55 14.25 -1.65 -6.38
N SER A 56 15.40 -2.01 -6.98
CA SER A 56 15.67 -1.75 -8.39
C SER A 56 14.72 -2.50 -9.32
N GLY A 57 14.34 -3.73 -8.99
CA GLY A 57 13.37 -4.50 -9.75
C GLY A 57 11.96 -3.89 -9.69
N LEU A 58 11.55 -3.42 -8.51
CA LEU A 58 10.25 -2.76 -8.37
C LEU A 58 10.23 -1.39 -9.07
N LEU A 59 11.29 -0.59 -8.90
CA LEU A 59 11.43 0.70 -9.58
C LEU A 59 11.44 0.55 -11.10
N TYR A 60 12.12 -0.45 -11.65
CA TYR A 60 12.10 -0.74 -13.07
C TYR A 60 10.68 -0.99 -13.58
N ARG A 61 9.89 -1.79 -12.85
CA ARG A 61 8.48 -2.03 -13.19
C ARG A 61 7.64 -0.76 -13.14
N VAL A 62 7.89 0.12 -12.18
CA VAL A 62 7.19 1.41 -12.11
C VAL A 62 7.50 2.26 -13.34
N LEU A 63 8.75 2.32 -13.75
CA LEU A 63 9.17 3.09 -14.93
C LEU A 63 8.67 2.47 -16.24
N GLU A 64 8.44 1.17 -16.27
CA GLU A 64 7.94 0.44 -17.45
C GLU A 64 6.41 0.50 -17.58
N ASN A 65 5.68 0.36 -16.47
CA ASN A 65 4.22 0.13 -16.48
C ASN A 65 3.41 1.36 -16.04
N CYS A 66 4.06 2.39 -15.50
CA CYS A 66 3.40 3.58 -15.00
C CYS A 66 3.82 4.79 -15.83
N ASP A 67 2.88 5.68 -16.09
CA ASP A 67 3.15 6.94 -16.79
C ASP A 67 3.77 7.95 -15.81
N LYS A 68 4.96 7.61 -15.31
CA LYS A 68 5.69 8.35 -14.29
C LYS A 68 6.94 8.96 -14.90
N ASN A 69 7.22 10.18 -14.48
CA ASN A 69 8.48 10.86 -14.78
C ASN A 69 9.67 10.02 -14.33
N ASP A 70 10.81 10.30 -14.95
CA ASP A 70 12.05 9.56 -14.83
C ASP A 70 12.46 9.12 -13.41
N ASN A 71 13.42 8.20 -13.36
CA ASN A 71 14.01 7.71 -12.11
C ASN A 71 14.44 8.83 -11.14
N GLU A 72 14.93 9.97 -11.66
CA GLU A 72 15.37 11.07 -10.80
C GLU A 72 14.22 11.75 -10.08
N GLN A 73 13.07 11.90 -10.73
CA GLN A 73 11.89 12.44 -10.07
C GLN A 73 11.39 11.52 -8.95
N ILE A 74 11.29 10.21 -9.20
CA ILE A 74 10.86 9.25 -8.18
C ILE A 74 11.80 9.31 -6.97
N LYS A 75 13.12 9.37 -7.21
CA LYS A 75 14.11 9.53 -6.13
C LYS A 75 13.92 10.84 -5.36
N LYS A 76 13.66 11.96 -6.04
CA LYS A 76 13.39 13.26 -5.39
C LYS A 76 12.13 13.19 -4.52
N GLU A 77 11.07 12.56 -5.01
CA GLU A 77 9.83 12.34 -4.24
C GLU A 77 10.09 11.47 -3.01
N MET A 78 10.93 10.44 -3.14
CA MET A 78 11.30 9.56 -2.02
C MET A 78 12.17 10.22 -0.96
N MET A 79 12.94 11.24 -1.36
CA MET A 79 13.73 12.07 -0.46
C MET A 79 12.93 13.27 0.09
N SER A 80 11.69 13.46 -0.36
CA SER A 80 10.81 14.50 0.17
C SER A 80 10.38 14.16 1.60
N GLY A 81 9.97 15.17 2.38
CA GLY A 81 9.48 14.98 3.75
C GLY A 81 8.14 14.24 3.87
N LYS A 82 7.60 13.67 2.78
CA LYS A 82 6.40 12.83 2.79
C LYS A 82 6.74 11.42 3.28
N ASP A 83 5.75 10.71 3.83
CA ASP A 83 5.92 9.33 4.31
C ASP A 83 6.04 8.30 3.18
N TYR A 84 5.42 8.57 2.03
CA TYR A 84 5.31 7.64 0.92
C TYR A 84 5.43 8.34 -0.44
N THR A 85 5.99 7.62 -1.41
CA THR A 85 5.94 7.94 -2.84
C THR A 85 5.08 6.92 -3.54
N THR A 86 3.96 7.35 -4.12
CA THR A 86 2.94 6.45 -4.70
C THR A 86 2.79 6.69 -6.19
N SER A 87 2.75 5.60 -6.97
CA SER A 87 2.54 5.57 -8.41
C SER A 87 1.34 4.69 -8.72
N VAL A 88 0.30 5.26 -9.33
CA VAL A 88 -0.84 4.49 -9.84
C VAL A 88 -0.61 4.22 -11.32
N CYS A 89 -0.73 2.97 -11.72
CA CYS A 89 -0.32 2.50 -13.04
C CYS A 89 -1.53 2.02 -13.83
N SER A 90 -1.39 1.90 -15.15
CA SER A 90 -2.51 1.64 -16.06
C SER A 90 -3.08 0.23 -15.91
N ASP A 91 -2.31 -0.69 -15.32
CA ASP A 91 -2.69 -2.05 -14.92
C ASP A 91 -3.57 -2.08 -13.65
N GLY A 92 -3.86 -0.92 -13.04
CA GLY A 92 -4.63 -0.82 -11.80
C GLY A 92 -3.81 -1.13 -10.54
N ILE A 93 -2.51 -1.35 -10.68
CA ILE A 93 -1.59 -1.58 -9.57
C ILE A 93 -1.11 -0.23 -9.02
N ILE A 94 -1.08 -0.13 -7.70
CA ILE A 94 -0.53 1.00 -6.98
C ILE A 94 0.85 0.60 -6.46
N TYR A 95 1.91 1.19 -6.98
CA TYR A 95 3.25 1.00 -6.46
C TYR A 95 3.55 2.08 -5.43
N ARG A 96 3.98 1.68 -4.25
CA ARG A 96 4.28 2.56 -3.13
C ARG A 96 5.70 2.31 -2.63
N PHE A 97 6.45 3.38 -2.41
CA PHE A 97 7.74 3.33 -1.74
C PHE A 97 7.59 4.03 -0.40
N ILE A 98 7.99 3.39 0.70
CA ILE A 98 8.14 4.09 1.97
C ILE A 98 9.34 5.03 1.84
N ASN A 99 9.13 6.32 2.07
CA ASN A 99 10.19 7.29 1.86
C ASN A 99 11.30 7.13 2.90
N VAL A 100 12.55 7.28 2.48
CA VAL A 100 13.72 7.12 3.36
C VAL A 100 13.71 8.18 4.47
N SER A 101 13.17 9.36 4.18
CA SER A 101 12.95 10.45 5.14
C SER A 101 12.12 10.02 6.37
N LYS A 102 11.24 9.02 6.25
CA LYS A 102 10.46 8.49 7.37
C LYS A 102 11.32 7.81 8.45
N TYR A 103 12.49 7.30 8.09
CA TYR A 103 13.38 6.58 9.02
C TYR A 103 14.44 7.49 9.67
N HIS A 104 14.53 8.75 9.26
CA HIS A 104 15.51 9.73 9.74
C HIS A 104 14.87 10.91 10.49
N GLN A 105 13.59 10.80 10.87
CA GLN A 105 12.91 11.72 11.80
C GLN A 105 13.11 11.24 13.25
#